data_AF-A0A8J3MHR2-F1
#
_entry.id   AF-A0A8J3MHR2-F1
#
_cell.length_a   1.000
_cell.length_b   1.000
_cell.length_c   1.000
_cell.angle_alpha   90.00
_cell.angle_beta   90.00
_cell.angle_gamma   90.00
#
_symmetry.space_group_name_H-M   'P 1'
#
loop_
_entity.id
_entity.type
_entity.pdbx_description
1 polymer ?
#
loop_
_entity_poly.entity_id
_entity_poly.type
_entity_poly.pdbx_seq_one_letter_code
_entity_poly.pdbx_strand_id
1 'polypeptide(L)'
;MKKTTVVAVLAGVLAASAACGPDDTDGSLPGTGNGSVKKAFVTVTYDISGGTTLKGTTEAAAFVEGEILLHSCARYAEGGSKNGVGIFSMPYMEKSKIEGKTVHLQANVSPYHGPGTYEGNKPLVGVMGSEPGLFIDGEGYSVGFEKEGATSTFTVNKDGSGSWRFTRMLPNSYALKPINGTITWTCGERDL
;
A
#
# COMPACT_ATOMS: atom_id res chain seq x y z
N MET A 1 0.16 32.74 39.55
CA MET A 1 -1.13 33.44 39.41
C MET A 1 -1.53 33.35 37.94
N LYS A 2 -2.68 32.88 37.45
CA LYS A 2 -3.94 32.34 37.98
C LYS A 2 -4.43 31.32 36.94
N LYS A 3 -4.98 30.18 37.39
CA LYS A 3 -5.79 29.28 36.56
C LYS A 3 -7.22 29.83 36.53
N THR A 4 -7.87 29.84 35.37
CA THR A 4 -9.30 30.18 35.27
C THR A 4 -10.03 29.03 34.60
N THR A 5 -10.72 28.27 35.42
CA THR A 5 -11.74 27.29 35.06
C THR A 5 -13.04 28.05 34.79
N VAL A 6 -13.76 27.73 33.72
CA VAL A 6 -15.16 28.13 33.54
C VAL A 6 -15.98 26.87 33.31
N VAL A 7 -16.83 26.58 34.29
CA VAL A 7 -17.94 25.62 34.21
C VAL A 7 -19.18 26.41 33.83
N ALA A 8 -19.93 25.96 32.83
CA ALA A 8 -21.29 26.43 32.59
C ALA A 8 -22.21 25.21 32.45
N VAL A 9 -23.16 25.16 33.37
CA VAL A 9 -24.28 24.22 33.50
C VAL A 9 -25.54 24.91 32.94
N LEU A 10 -26.57 24.10 32.68
CA LEU A 10 -27.99 24.36 32.40
C LEU A 10 -28.38 24.26 30.92
N ALA A 11 -29.54 23.74 30.57
CA ALA A 11 -30.57 22.93 31.23
C ALA A 11 -31.51 22.43 30.11
N GLY A 12 -32.33 21.44 30.39
CA GLY A 12 -33.04 20.65 29.39
C GLY A 12 -34.18 21.35 28.65
N VAL A 13 -34.60 20.72 27.56
CA VAL A 13 -35.95 20.79 27.03
C VAL A 13 -36.41 19.36 26.77
N LEU A 14 -37.43 18.93 27.51
CA LEU A 14 -38.25 17.76 27.22
C LEU A 14 -39.43 18.25 26.37
N ALA A 15 -39.62 17.67 25.19
CA ALA A 15 -40.87 17.72 24.46
C ALA A 15 -41.17 16.32 23.92
N ALA A 16 -42.36 15.83 24.25
CA ALA A 16 -42.86 14.50 23.92
C ALA A 16 -43.68 14.51 22.61
N SER A 17 -43.92 13.28 22.12
CA SER A 17 -44.93 12.82 21.16
C SER A 17 -44.74 13.15 19.68
N ALA A 18 -44.49 12.12 18.87
CA ALA A 18 -45.54 11.46 18.07
C ALA A 18 -44.98 10.16 17.48
N ALA A 19 -45.64 9.05 17.77
CA ALA A 19 -45.49 7.81 17.01
C ALA A 19 -46.32 7.93 15.73
N CYS A 20 -45.68 7.74 14.58
CA CYS A 20 -46.33 7.39 13.32
C CYS A 20 -45.41 6.43 12.55
N GLY A 21 -45.87 5.18 12.43
CA GLY A 21 -45.63 4.26 11.31
C GLY A 21 -44.20 3.84 10.95
N PRO A 22 -43.88 2.54 10.96
CA PRO A 22 -42.87 2.05 10.02
C PRO A 22 -43.48 2.17 8.62
N ASP A 23 -43.00 3.11 7.83
CA ASP A 23 -43.10 2.98 6.37
C ASP A 23 -42.19 1.80 6.01
N ASP A 24 -42.81 0.65 5.76
CA ASP A 24 -42.24 -0.44 4.98
C ASP A 24 -41.93 0.11 3.58
N THR A 25 -40.81 0.83 3.50
CA THR A 25 -40.15 1.06 2.22
C THR A 25 -39.51 -0.28 1.93
N ASP A 26 -40.15 -1.05 1.04
CA ASP A 26 -39.55 -2.17 0.34
C ASP A 26 -38.24 -1.68 -0.29
N GLY A 27 -37.17 -1.73 0.51
CA GLY A 27 -35.80 -1.66 0.09
C GLY A 27 -35.52 -2.94 -0.67
N SER A 28 -36.08 -3.04 -1.87
CA SER A 28 -35.62 -3.97 -2.88
C SER A 28 -34.12 -3.72 -3.03
N LEU A 29 -33.33 -4.61 -2.45
CA LEU A 29 -31.90 -4.72 -2.73
C LEU A 29 -31.77 -4.68 -4.26
N PRO A 30 -30.93 -3.80 -4.83
CA PRO A 30 -30.62 -3.89 -6.25
C PRO A 30 -30.15 -5.32 -6.52
N GLY A 31 -30.81 -5.95 -7.47
CA GLY A 31 -30.84 -7.40 -7.61
C GLY A 31 -29.48 -8.07 -7.52
N THR A 32 -29.46 -9.22 -6.88
CA THR A 32 -28.46 -10.27 -7.06
C THR A 32 -28.38 -10.66 -8.53
N GLY A 33 -27.68 -9.83 -9.31
CA GLY A 33 -27.08 -10.27 -10.55
C GLY A 33 -26.02 -11.30 -10.19
N ASN A 34 -26.07 -12.45 -10.85
CA ASN A 34 -25.02 -13.49 -10.85
C ASN A 34 -23.71 -12.96 -11.50
N GLY A 35 -23.28 -11.75 -11.18
CA GLY A 35 -21.98 -11.23 -11.59
C GLY A 35 -20.92 -11.90 -10.74
N SER A 36 -19.96 -12.58 -11.37
CA SER A 36 -18.78 -13.09 -10.68
C SER A 36 -18.08 -11.93 -9.95
N VAL A 37 -17.76 -12.13 -8.68
CA VAL A 37 -17.00 -11.12 -7.92
C VAL A 37 -15.57 -11.17 -8.44
N LYS A 38 -15.17 -10.17 -9.21
CA LYS A 38 -13.79 -10.03 -9.67
C LYS A 38 -12.90 -9.48 -8.56
N LYS A 39 -11.69 -10.02 -8.47
CA LYS A 39 -10.61 -9.53 -7.62
C LYS A 39 -9.36 -9.27 -8.44
N ALA A 40 -8.72 -8.13 -8.17
CA ALA A 40 -7.42 -7.79 -8.74
C ALA A 40 -6.28 -8.49 -7.97
N PHE A 41 -5.34 -9.04 -8.72
CA PHE A 41 -4.12 -9.68 -8.24
C PHE A 41 -2.92 -9.09 -8.95
N VAL A 42 -1.78 -9.14 -8.28
CA VAL A 42 -0.53 -8.60 -8.79
C VAL A 42 0.51 -9.72 -8.82
N THR A 43 1.12 -9.95 -9.98
CA THR A 43 2.29 -10.81 -10.12
C THR A 43 3.53 -9.95 -10.01
N VAL A 44 4.36 -10.19 -9.00
CA VAL A 44 5.58 -9.42 -8.71
C VAL A 44 6.78 -10.24 -9.14
N THR A 45 7.68 -9.63 -9.90
CA THR A 45 8.95 -10.23 -10.34
C THR A 45 10.11 -9.51 -9.68
N TYR A 46 11.05 -10.26 -9.13
CA TYR A 46 12.24 -9.76 -8.46
C TYR A 46 13.46 -10.11 -9.29
N ASP A 47 14.32 -9.12 -9.52
CA ASP A 47 15.70 -9.31 -10.00
C ASP A 47 16.63 -8.48 -9.12
N ILE A 48 17.25 -9.14 -8.14
CA ILE A 48 18.10 -8.52 -7.11
C ILE A 48 19.51 -9.11 -7.16
N SER A 49 20.50 -8.26 -6.98
CA SER A 49 21.92 -8.60 -6.98
C SER A 49 22.72 -7.78 -5.96
N GLY A 50 23.98 -8.16 -5.72
CA GLY A 50 24.89 -7.48 -4.80
C GLY A 50 25.16 -8.33 -3.56
N GLY A 51 24.88 -7.79 -2.37
CA GLY A 51 25.07 -8.51 -1.11
C GLY A 51 24.21 -9.76 -0.94
N THR A 52 23.07 -9.84 -1.63
CA THR A 52 22.31 -11.07 -1.84
C THR A 52 21.80 -11.07 -3.28
N THR A 53 21.60 -12.26 -3.84
CA THR A 53 20.95 -12.46 -5.13
C THR A 53 19.60 -13.10 -4.93
N LEU A 54 18.62 -12.65 -5.69
CA LEU A 54 17.28 -13.20 -5.67
C LEU A 54 16.64 -13.00 -7.03
N LYS A 55 16.18 -14.09 -7.65
CA LYS A 55 15.37 -14.01 -8.87
C LYS A 55 14.14 -14.88 -8.75
N GLY A 56 12.99 -14.33 -9.11
CA GLY A 56 11.76 -15.11 -9.16
C GLY A 56 10.50 -14.27 -9.11
N THR A 57 9.37 -14.95 -9.09
CA THR A 57 8.05 -14.34 -9.12
C THR A 57 7.20 -14.80 -7.97
N THR A 58 6.28 -13.94 -7.57
CA THR A 58 5.26 -14.21 -6.55
C THR A 58 3.96 -13.55 -6.94
N GLU A 59 2.89 -13.92 -6.26
CA GLU A 59 1.58 -13.33 -6.47
C GLU A 59 1.03 -12.78 -5.17
N ALA A 60 0.32 -11.65 -5.27
CA ALA A 60 -0.32 -10.96 -4.16
C ALA A 60 -1.73 -10.52 -4.56
N ALA A 61 -2.62 -10.34 -3.58
CA ALA A 61 -3.81 -9.55 -3.81
C ALA A 61 -3.42 -8.08 -4.03
N ALA A 62 -4.05 -7.41 -5.00
CA ALA A 62 -3.94 -5.96 -5.09
C ALA A 62 -4.61 -5.33 -3.87
N PHE A 63 -3.99 -4.29 -3.31
CA PHE A 63 -4.46 -3.61 -2.11
C PHE A 63 -4.47 -2.10 -2.31
N VAL A 64 -5.54 -1.46 -1.87
CA VAL A 64 -5.69 0.00 -1.84
C VAL A 64 -6.08 0.40 -0.43
N GLU A 65 -5.34 1.33 0.17
CA GLU A 65 -5.61 1.82 1.52
C GLU A 65 -7.05 2.36 1.60
N GLY A 66 -7.81 1.87 2.58
CA GLY A 66 -9.21 2.23 2.79
C GLY A 66 -10.22 1.37 2.04
N GLU A 67 -9.77 0.40 1.22
CA GLU A 67 -10.65 -0.49 0.49
C GLU A 67 -10.56 -1.94 0.97
N ILE A 68 -11.72 -2.58 1.11
CA ILE A 68 -11.86 -3.96 1.59
C ILE A 68 -11.79 -4.94 0.42
N LEU A 69 -12.19 -4.52 -0.78
CA LEU A 69 -12.19 -5.36 -1.96
C LEU A 69 -11.92 -4.55 -3.22
N LEU A 70 -10.93 -4.99 -4.00
CA LEU A 70 -10.50 -4.31 -5.22
C LEU A 70 -10.97 -5.06 -6.46
N HIS A 71 -11.86 -4.43 -7.22
CA HIS A 71 -12.51 -5.05 -8.37
C HIS A 71 -11.74 -4.90 -9.69
N SER A 72 -10.80 -3.95 -9.79
CA SER A 72 -10.09 -3.70 -11.04
C SER A 72 -8.65 -3.25 -10.87
N CYS A 73 -7.85 -3.52 -11.89
CA CYS A 73 -6.46 -3.06 -11.97
C CYS A 73 -6.34 -1.54 -12.21
N ALA A 74 -7.33 -0.95 -12.87
CA ALA A 74 -7.42 0.50 -13.00
C ALA A 74 -7.61 1.16 -11.62
N ARG A 75 -8.47 0.61 -10.75
CA ARG A 75 -8.64 1.11 -9.38
C ARG A 75 -7.37 0.95 -8.55
N TYR A 76 -6.65 -0.16 -8.74
CA TYR A 76 -5.33 -0.33 -8.13
C TYR A 76 -4.36 0.80 -8.51
N ALA A 77 -4.29 1.13 -9.80
CA ALA A 77 -3.42 2.17 -10.35
C ALA A 77 -3.72 3.57 -9.81
N GLU A 78 -4.97 3.86 -9.46
CA GLU A 78 -5.35 5.17 -8.90
C GLU A 78 -4.85 5.36 -7.46
N GLY A 79 -4.56 4.27 -6.74
CA GLY A 79 -4.16 4.33 -5.34
C GLY A 79 -5.31 4.73 -4.40
N GLY A 80 -4.97 4.82 -3.11
CA GLY A 80 -5.90 5.15 -2.03
C GLY A 80 -5.57 6.48 -1.37
N SER A 81 -6.13 6.69 -0.20
CA SER A 81 -5.80 7.85 0.64
C SER A 81 -5.63 7.46 2.10
N LYS A 82 -4.65 8.07 2.76
CA LYS A 82 -4.41 7.96 4.20
C LYS A 82 -4.34 9.36 4.79
N ASN A 83 -5.21 9.67 5.75
CA ASN A 83 -5.29 11.01 6.38
C ASN A 83 -5.41 12.16 5.35
N GLY A 84 -6.12 11.93 4.24
CA GLY A 84 -6.30 12.91 3.15
C GLY A 84 -5.11 13.04 2.20
N VAL A 85 -4.04 12.25 2.37
CA VAL A 85 -2.88 12.22 1.48
C VAL A 85 -2.98 10.99 0.59
N GLY A 86 -2.79 11.16 -0.72
CA GLY A 86 -2.79 10.04 -1.66
C GLY A 86 -1.68 9.05 -1.34
N ILE A 87 -1.97 7.75 -1.43
CA ILE A 87 -1.01 6.68 -1.20
C ILE A 87 -1.16 5.56 -2.23
N PHE A 88 -0.06 5.17 -2.85
CA PHE A 88 0.01 3.93 -3.61
C PHE A 88 0.74 2.89 -2.76
N SER A 89 0.07 1.79 -2.47
CA SER A 89 0.68 0.69 -1.73
C SER A 89 1.25 -0.31 -2.71
N MET A 90 2.54 -0.66 -2.57
CA MET A 90 3.04 -1.80 -3.32
C MET A 90 2.26 -3.06 -2.94
N PRO A 91 2.27 -4.09 -3.80
CA PRO A 91 1.64 -5.36 -3.49
C PRO A 91 2.21 -5.90 -2.18
N TYR A 92 1.35 -5.94 -1.16
CA TYR A 92 1.73 -6.41 0.15
C TYR A 92 1.72 -7.94 0.13
N MET A 93 2.86 -8.54 0.46
CA MET A 93 2.93 -9.97 0.65
C MET A 93 3.45 -10.27 2.06
N GLU A 94 2.62 -10.95 2.83
CA GLU A 94 3.13 -11.69 3.99
C GLU A 94 3.90 -12.91 3.48
N LYS A 95 5.22 -12.77 3.45
CA LYS A 95 6.21 -13.85 3.41
C LYS A 95 6.20 -14.69 2.11
N SER A 96 6.36 -13.99 0.99
CA SER A 96 6.78 -14.55 -0.31
C SER A 96 7.95 -15.52 -0.15
N LYS A 97 7.86 -16.78 -0.61
CA LYS A 97 9.04 -17.64 -0.75
C LYS A 97 9.54 -17.63 -2.19
N ILE A 98 10.73 -17.10 -2.39
CA ILE A 98 11.44 -17.11 -3.68
C ILE A 98 12.77 -17.81 -3.44
N GLU A 99 13.06 -18.90 -4.15
CA GLU A 99 14.29 -19.67 -3.98
C GLU A 99 14.55 -20.09 -2.51
N GLY A 100 13.47 -20.36 -1.76
CA GLY A 100 13.53 -20.72 -0.34
C GLY A 100 13.70 -19.53 0.64
N LYS A 101 13.90 -18.31 0.12
CA LYS A 101 14.05 -17.08 0.90
C LYS A 101 12.72 -16.42 1.15
N THR A 102 12.53 -15.89 2.36
CA THR A 102 11.34 -15.10 2.70
C THR A 102 11.55 -13.66 2.28
N VAL A 103 10.64 -13.13 1.46
CA VAL A 103 10.73 -11.78 0.91
C VAL A 103 9.52 -10.98 1.36
N HIS A 104 9.76 -9.79 1.88
CA HIS A 104 8.71 -8.90 2.33
C HIS A 104 9.00 -7.47 1.91
N LEU A 105 8.10 -6.90 1.12
CA LEU A 105 8.23 -5.59 0.54
C LEU A 105 7.52 -4.55 1.41
N GLN A 106 8.23 -3.49 1.80
CA GLN A 106 7.69 -2.39 2.58
C GLN A 106 8.00 -1.06 1.90
N ALA A 107 7.37 -0.78 0.76
CA ALA A 107 7.53 0.49 0.08
C ALA A 107 6.19 0.95 -0.48
N ASN A 108 5.78 2.16 -0.12
CA ASN A 108 4.61 2.83 -0.66
C ASN A 108 5.05 4.16 -1.26
N VAL A 109 4.21 4.73 -2.13
CA VAL A 109 4.39 6.10 -2.63
C VAL A 109 3.45 7.03 -1.88
N SER A 110 3.96 8.07 -1.24
CA SER A 110 3.19 9.13 -0.57
C SER A 110 4.00 10.43 -0.52
N PRO A 111 3.45 11.58 -0.94
CA PRO A 111 2.14 11.75 -1.55
C PRO A 111 2.06 11.11 -2.94
N TYR A 112 0.98 10.39 -3.20
CA TYR A 112 0.67 9.79 -4.50
C TYR A 112 -0.33 10.65 -5.26
N HIS A 113 -0.02 10.96 -6.53
CA HIS A 113 -0.84 11.81 -7.39
C HIS A 113 -1.42 11.06 -8.60
N GLY A 114 -1.37 9.72 -8.57
CA GLY A 114 -1.80 8.85 -9.66
C GLY A 114 -0.64 8.23 -10.45
N PRO A 115 -0.95 7.49 -11.52
CA PRO A 115 0.04 6.82 -12.36
C PRO A 115 1.11 7.80 -12.88
N GLY A 116 2.37 7.38 -12.81
CA GLY A 116 3.52 8.21 -13.13
C GLY A 116 4.82 7.62 -12.58
N THR A 117 5.89 8.38 -12.75
CA THR A 117 7.22 8.03 -12.23
C THR A 117 7.57 8.94 -11.05
N TYR A 118 8.06 8.32 -10.00
CA TYR A 118 8.43 8.92 -8.73
C TYR A 118 9.91 8.62 -8.49
N GLU A 119 10.71 9.69 -8.46
CA GLU A 119 12.17 9.57 -8.33
C GLU A 119 12.65 9.92 -6.93
N GLY A 120 13.72 9.28 -6.53
CA GLY A 120 14.35 9.47 -5.24
C GLY A 120 13.57 8.81 -4.10
N ASN A 121 13.77 9.36 -2.91
CA ASN A 121 13.39 8.77 -1.63
C ASN A 121 12.21 9.47 -0.96
N LYS A 122 12.08 10.77 -1.20
CA LYS A 122 11.03 11.61 -0.61
C LYS A 122 9.60 11.12 -0.88
N PRO A 123 9.26 10.62 -2.08
CA PRO A 123 7.93 10.09 -2.31
C PRO A 123 7.78 8.67 -1.77
N LEU A 124 8.84 7.99 -1.34
CA LEU A 124 8.75 6.65 -0.78
C LEU A 124 8.56 6.71 0.72
N VAL A 125 7.57 5.97 1.21
CA VAL A 125 7.31 5.79 2.64
C VAL A 125 7.24 4.30 2.95
N GLY A 126 7.76 3.89 4.10
CA GLY A 126 7.57 2.52 4.56
C GLY A 126 6.15 2.30 5.07
N VAL A 127 5.88 1.05 5.42
CA VAL A 127 4.58 0.64 5.96
C VAL A 127 4.58 0.90 7.46
N MET A 128 3.49 1.45 8.01
CA MET A 128 3.36 1.72 9.46
C MET A 128 4.49 2.57 10.06
N GLY A 129 5.07 3.49 9.30
CA GLY A 129 6.13 4.38 9.77
C GLY A 129 7.53 3.78 9.74
N SER A 130 7.72 2.61 9.10
CA SER A 130 9.05 2.08 8.79
C SER A 130 9.75 2.90 7.68
N GLU A 131 11.05 2.69 7.52
CA GLU A 131 11.75 3.14 6.33
C GLU A 131 11.29 2.32 5.12
N PRO A 132 11.13 2.94 3.94
CA PRO A 132 10.83 2.21 2.73
C PRO A 132 11.96 1.21 2.42
N GLY A 133 11.61 0.00 2.01
CA GLY A 133 12.60 -1.04 1.86
C GLY A 133 12.07 -2.43 1.51
N LEU A 134 12.97 -3.38 1.62
CA LEU A 134 12.76 -4.80 1.36
C LEU A 134 13.37 -5.60 2.50
N PHE A 135 12.69 -6.64 2.96
CA PHE A 135 13.24 -7.61 3.89
C PHE A 135 13.47 -8.93 3.16
N ILE A 136 14.66 -9.51 3.31
CA ILE A 136 15.01 -10.83 2.78
C ILE A 136 15.51 -11.69 3.95
N ASP A 137 14.82 -12.78 4.24
CA ASP A 137 15.10 -13.67 5.39
C ASP A 137 15.12 -12.94 6.75
N GLY A 138 14.34 -11.85 6.86
CA GLY A 138 14.30 -11.00 8.06
C GLY A 138 15.33 -9.87 8.07
N GLU A 139 16.30 -9.89 7.15
CA GLU A 139 17.28 -8.81 6.99
C GLU A 139 16.65 -7.65 6.23
N GLY A 140 16.55 -6.49 6.87
CA GLY A 140 16.02 -5.28 6.28
C GLY A 140 17.06 -4.59 5.40
N TYR A 141 16.63 -4.20 4.21
CA TYR A 141 17.33 -3.33 3.29
C TYR A 141 16.49 -2.09 3.10
N SER A 142 16.96 -0.96 3.61
CA SER A 142 16.27 0.31 3.42
C SER A 142 16.94 1.11 2.33
N VAL A 143 16.11 1.92 1.68
CA VAL A 143 16.62 2.90 0.75
C VAL A 143 17.24 4.05 1.58
N GLY A 144 18.46 3.81 2.05
CA GLY A 144 19.24 4.74 2.87
C GLY A 144 19.71 5.90 2.01
N PHE A 145 18.98 7.00 2.07
CA PHE A 145 19.22 8.11 1.16
C PHE A 145 19.68 9.35 1.90
N GLU A 146 20.95 9.69 1.67
CA GLU A 146 21.44 11.04 1.29
C GLU A 146 22.97 11.10 1.24
N LYS A 147 23.70 10.07 1.70
CA LYS A 147 25.17 10.14 1.85
C LYS A 147 26.02 9.26 0.93
N GLU A 148 25.44 8.31 0.18
CA GLU A 148 26.25 7.25 -0.48
C GLU A 148 25.88 6.92 -1.94
N GLY A 149 25.17 7.80 -2.65
CA GLY A 149 24.89 7.63 -4.08
C GLY A 149 23.91 6.50 -4.42
N ALA A 150 23.06 6.10 -3.47
CA ALA A 150 21.91 5.25 -3.76
C ALA A 150 20.94 5.96 -4.72
N THR A 151 20.18 5.19 -5.51
CA THR A 151 19.10 5.72 -6.37
C THR A 151 17.83 4.87 -6.23
N SER A 152 16.67 5.48 -6.49
CA SER A 152 15.38 4.80 -6.53
C SER A 152 14.47 5.48 -7.56
N THR A 153 13.82 4.68 -8.39
CA THR A 153 12.85 5.10 -9.39
C THR A 153 11.67 4.15 -9.32
N PHE A 154 10.49 4.69 -9.04
CA PHE A 154 9.27 3.94 -8.88
C PHE A 154 8.26 4.40 -9.94
N THR A 155 7.73 3.49 -10.74
CA THR A 155 6.80 3.79 -11.83
C THR A 155 5.51 3.00 -11.63
N VAL A 156 4.38 3.69 -11.67
CA VAL A 156 3.05 3.09 -11.71
C VAL A 156 2.40 3.43 -13.04
N ASN A 157 1.92 2.41 -13.74
CA ASN A 157 1.21 2.56 -15.01
C ASN A 157 -0.29 2.61 -14.77
N LYS A 158 -1.04 3.15 -15.74
CA LYS A 158 -2.51 3.30 -15.65
C LYS A 158 -3.27 1.97 -15.58
N ASP A 159 -2.65 0.89 -16.02
CA ASP A 159 -3.19 -0.47 -15.96
C ASP A 159 -2.86 -1.20 -14.65
N GLY A 160 -2.27 -0.50 -13.67
CA GLY A 160 -1.90 -1.06 -12.37
C GLY A 160 -0.59 -1.84 -12.37
N SER A 161 0.04 -2.04 -13.52
CA SER A 161 1.41 -2.55 -13.61
C SER A 161 2.43 -1.49 -13.19
N GLY A 162 3.68 -1.89 -13.03
CA GLY A 162 4.74 -0.93 -12.72
C GLY A 162 6.08 -1.56 -12.43
N SER A 163 6.99 -0.72 -11.94
CA SER A 163 8.33 -1.15 -11.55
C SER A 163 8.92 -0.28 -10.45
N TRP A 164 9.80 -0.88 -9.65
CA TRP A 164 10.66 -0.20 -8.70
C TRP A 164 12.11 -0.62 -8.97
N ARG A 165 12.91 0.33 -9.43
CA ARG A 165 14.34 0.15 -9.66
C ARG A 165 15.12 0.89 -8.60
N PHE A 166 16.12 0.24 -8.03
CA PHE A 166 16.97 0.85 -7.02
C PHE A 166 18.43 0.41 -7.15
N THR A 167 19.32 1.27 -6.71
CA THR A 167 20.76 0.96 -6.59
C THR A 167 21.25 1.27 -5.19
N ARG A 168 22.20 0.46 -4.72
CA ARG A 168 22.87 0.57 -3.42
C ARG A 168 21.91 0.71 -2.24
N MET A 169 20.83 -0.08 -2.22
CA MET A 169 19.97 -0.17 -1.04
C MET A 169 20.78 -0.79 0.10
N LEU A 170 20.79 -0.11 1.25
CA LEU A 170 21.71 -0.41 2.35
C LEU A 170 21.04 -1.42 3.30
N PRO A 171 21.79 -2.43 3.76
CA PRO A 171 21.29 -3.31 4.80
C PRO A 171 21.27 -2.60 6.15
N ASN A 172 20.32 -2.98 7.00
CA ASN A 172 20.27 -2.54 8.40
C ASN A 172 21.42 -3.15 9.22
N SER A 173 22.02 -4.24 8.74
CA SER A 173 23.18 -4.90 9.34
C SER A 173 24.48 -4.49 8.65
N TYR A 174 25.46 -4.02 9.42
CA TYR A 174 26.80 -3.66 8.93
C TYR A 174 27.60 -4.85 8.36
N ALA A 175 27.20 -6.09 8.64
CA ALA A 175 27.86 -7.29 8.12
C ALA A 175 27.48 -7.59 6.66
N LEU A 176 26.42 -6.99 6.15
CA LEU A 176 25.88 -7.25 4.83
C LEU A 176 26.33 -6.18 3.84
N LYS A 177 26.38 -6.56 2.56
CA LYS A 177 26.70 -5.63 1.47
C LYS A 177 25.42 -5.02 0.89
N PRO A 178 25.50 -3.81 0.30
CA PRO A 178 24.38 -3.21 -0.41
C PRO A 178 23.84 -4.09 -1.55
N ILE A 179 22.57 -3.92 -1.86
CA ILE A 179 21.91 -4.58 -2.99
C ILE A 179 21.49 -3.58 -4.06
N ASN A 180 21.34 -4.10 -5.28
CA ASN A 180 20.73 -3.42 -6.41
C ASN A 180 19.60 -4.29 -6.92
N GLY A 181 18.55 -3.70 -7.48
CA GLY A 181 17.48 -4.51 -7.98
C GLY A 181 16.47 -3.78 -8.82
N THR A 182 15.68 -4.59 -9.52
CA THR A 182 14.44 -4.19 -10.16
C THR A 182 13.35 -5.13 -9.69
N ILE A 183 12.27 -4.54 -9.20
CA ILE A 183 11.04 -5.25 -8.87
C ILE A 183 10.01 -4.77 -9.88
N THR A 184 9.48 -5.65 -10.70
CA THR A 184 8.38 -5.31 -11.62
C THR A 184 7.11 -5.97 -11.17
N TRP A 185 5.97 -5.42 -11.57
CA TRP A 185 4.71 -6.11 -11.35
C TRP A 185 3.72 -5.90 -12.49
N THR A 186 2.88 -6.90 -12.70
CA THR A 186 1.72 -6.85 -13.58
C THR A 186 0.45 -7.01 -12.76
N CYS A 187 -0.62 -6.33 -13.15
CA CYS A 187 -1.92 -6.51 -12.53
C CYS A 187 -2.84 -7.32 -13.45
N GLY A 188 -3.61 -8.24 -12.87
CA GLY A 188 -4.66 -8.99 -13.57
C GLY A 188 -5.91 -9.12 -12.71
N GLU A 189 -7.05 -9.34 -13.36
CA GLU A 189 -8.35 -9.54 -12.73
C GLU A 189 -8.78 -11.00 -12.88
N ARG A 190 -9.35 -11.58 -11.82
CA ARG A 190 -9.83 -12.97 -11.81
C ARG A 190 -11.15 -13.06 -11.08
N ASP A 191 -12.01 -13.98 -11.50
CA ASP A 191 -13.23 -14.32 -10.77
C ASP A 191 -12.86 -15.05 -9.47
N LEU A 192 -13.58 -14.74 -8.38
CA LEU A 192 -13.50 -15.44 -7.09
C LEU A 192 -14.34 -16.71 -7.09
#